data_AF-A0A7Y3A300-F1
#
_entry.id   AF-A0A7Y3A300-F1
#
_cell.length_a   1.000
_cell.length_b   1.000
_cell.length_c   1.000
_cell.angle_alpha   90.00
_cell.angle_beta   90.00
_cell.angle_gamma   90.00
#
_symmetry.space_group_name_H-M   'P 1'
#
loop_
_entity.id
_entity.type
_entity.pdbx_description
1 polymer ?
#
loop_
_entity_poly.entity_id
_entity_poly.type
_entity_poly.pdbx_seq_one_letter_code
_entity_poly.pdbx_strand_id
1 'polypeptide(L)'
;MSDDNKDLRDDLDDILGDAKEGVKKAADKAEEFAHEAKEKAQEFAGEAKEKAKEFTEDAKEVFSDGKNVAIIAHLTVIGWVIALIMNSNNKTEFASFYIRQMLGLMLVSIILYFIPVIGWLANILVFVLWVISLVGAIGGEKKETIVLGKQFQEWFKSL
;
A
#
# COMPACT_ATOMS: atom_id res chain seq x y z
N MET A 1 16.29 72.43 42.77
CA MET A 1 16.97 71.30 42.10
C MET A 1 16.20 69.98 42.28
N SER A 2 14.89 70.01 42.58
CA SER A 2 14.08 68.80 42.87
C SER A 2 12.99 68.51 41.82
N ASP A 3 12.64 69.47 40.97
CA ASP A 3 11.55 69.32 39.98
C ASP A 3 12.02 68.60 38.69
N ASP A 4 13.26 68.85 38.23
CA ASP A 4 13.79 68.20 37.01
C ASP A 4 13.94 66.67 37.12
N ASN A 5 14.10 66.14 38.34
CA ASN A 5 14.28 64.70 38.58
C ASN A 5 12.94 63.94 38.64
N LYS A 6 11.81 64.64 38.60
CA LYS A 6 10.46 64.04 38.64
C LYS A 6 9.91 63.83 37.23
N ASP A 7 10.06 64.83 36.34
CA ASP A 7 9.74 64.70 34.90
C ASP A 7 10.56 63.58 34.24
N LEU A 8 11.85 63.47 34.56
CA LEU A 8 12.73 62.44 34.02
C LEU A 8 12.35 61.00 34.43
N ARG A 9 11.59 60.82 35.52
CA ARG A 9 11.15 59.50 35.98
C ARG A 9 9.82 59.11 35.37
N ASP A 10 8.91 60.07 35.24
CA ASP A 10 7.63 59.86 34.57
C ASP A 10 7.83 59.57 33.07
N ASP A 11 8.73 60.29 32.39
CA ASP A 11 9.11 60.00 31.00
C ASP A 11 9.77 58.62 30.83
N LEU A 12 10.55 58.20 31.82
CA LEU A 12 11.21 56.88 31.81
C LEU A 12 10.21 55.74 32.01
N ASP A 13 9.23 55.93 32.89
CA ASP A 13 8.19 54.94 33.16
C ASP A 13 7.23 54.79 31.96
N ASP A 14 6.96 55.87 31.22
CA ASP A 14 6.12 55.85 30.00
C ASP A 14 6.82 55.11 28.85
N ILE A 15 8.12 55.37 28.62
CA ILE A 15 8.94 54.64 27.65
C ILE A 15 9.05 53.15 28.02
N LEU A 16 9.20 52.84 29.30
CA LEU A 16 9.21 51.46 29.79
C LEU A 16 7.85 50.77 29.59
N GLY A 17 6.74 51.51 29.75
CA GLY A 17 5.39 51.05 29.46
C GLY A 17 5.20 50.67 27.99
N ASP A 18 5.51 51.59 27.09
CA ASP A 18 5.41 51.40 25.63
C ASP A 18 6.32 50.26 25.14
N ALA A 19 7.54 50.17 25.67
CA ALA A 19 8.45 49.07 25.36
C ALA A 19 7.87 47.72 25.79
N LYS A 20 7.27 47.65 26.98
CA LYS A 20 6.66 46.43 27.52
C LYS A 20 5.42 46.01 26.74
N GLU A 21 4.62 46.98 26.28
CA GLU A 21 3.45 46.73 25.43
C GLU A 21 3.85 46.25 24.03
N GLY A 22 4.90 46.84 23.44
CA GLY A 22 5.48 46.38 22.18
C GLY A 22 6.00 44.93 22.24
N VAL A 23 6.70 44.57 23.33
CA VAL A 23 7.16 43.20 23.58
C VAL A 23 5.98 42.24 23.72
N LYS A 24 4.95 42.62 24.48
CA LYS A 24 3.76 41.79 24.70
C LYS A 24 3.04 41.50 23.37
N LYS A 25 2.83 42.52 22.55
CA LYS A 25 2.18 42.39 21.24
C LYS A 25 2.98 41.51 20.26
N ALA A 26 4.31 41.60 20.31
CA ALA A 26 5.19 40.74 19.52
C ALA A 26 5.14 39.28 19.99
N ALA A 27 5.08 39.05 21.30
CA ALA A 27 4.93 37.72 21.89
C ALA A 27 3.57 37.09 21.52
N ASP A 28 2.47 37.84 21.67
CA ASP A 28 1.11 37.37 21.34
C ASP A 28 1.02 36.97 19.87
N LYS A 29 1.61 37.76 18.96
CA LYS A 29 1.63 37.44 17.52
C LYS A 29 2.49 36.21 17.20
N ALA A 30 3.60 36.02 17.91
CA ALA A 30 4.42 34.84 17.76
C ALA A 30 3.70 33.58 18.26
N GLU A 31 2.93 33.68 19.34
CA GLU A 31 2.08 32.60 19.84
C GLU A 31 0.96 32.25 18.85
N GLU A 32 0.31 33.25 18.25
CA GLU A 32 -0.72 33.04 17.22
C GLU A 32 -0.16 32.31 16.00
N PHE A 33 0.99 32.75 15.47
CA PHE A 33 1.65 32.06 14.37
C PHE A 33 2.10 30.63 14.72
N ALA A 34 2.60 30.43 15.95
CA ALA A 34 2.99 29.11 16.41
C ALA A 34 1.78 28.18 16.55
N HIS A 35 0.64 28.71 17.01
CA HIS A 35 -0.61 27.97 17.12
C HIS A 35 -1.13 27.58 15.73
N GLU A 36 -1.20 28.52 14.79
CA GLU A 36 -1.67 28.27 13.43
C GLU A 36 -0.76 27.27 12.68
N ALA A 37 0.56 27.37 12.86
CA ALA A 37 1.51 26.42 12.29
C ALA A 37 1.34 25.01 12.88
N LYS A 38 1.11 24.91 14.19
CA LYS A 38 0.86 23.64 14.88
C LYS A 38 -0.46 23.01 14.43
N GLU A 39 -1.52 23.82 14.30
CA GLU A 39 -2.83 23.36 13.87
C GLU A 39 -2.79 22.80 12.45
N LYS A 40 -2.18 23.52 11.49
CA LYS A 40 -1.97 23.02 10.12
C LYS A 40 -1.13 21.74 10.06
N ALA A 41 -0.10 21.64 10.89
CA ALA A 41 0.70 20.43 10.98
C ALA A 41 -0.10 19.23 11.53
N GLN A 42 -0.97 19.48 12.51
CA GLN A 42 -1.84 18.46 13.09
C GLN A 42 -2.94 18.02 12.11
N GLU A 43 -3.55 18.97 11.40
CA GLU A 43 -4.53 18.69 10.34
C GLU A 43 -3.92 17.81 9.25
N PHE A 44 -2.77 18.21 8.71
CA PHE A 44 -2.07 17.43 7.68
C PHE A 44 -1.68 16.02 8.17
N ALA A 45 -1.19 15.91 9.41
CA ALA A 45 -0.87 14.61 10.00
C ALA A 45 -2.12 13.74 10.22
N GLY A 46 -3.25 14.37 10.58
CA GLY A 46 -4.55 13.74 10.68
C GLY A 46 -5.01 13.16 9.35
N GLU A 47 -5.04 13.98 8.30
CA GLU A 47 -5.41 13.57 6.94
C GLU A 47 -4.49 12.46 6.40
N ALA A 48 -3.18 12.58 6.59
CA ALA A 48 -2.23 11.57 6.15
C ALA A 48 -2.47 10.22 6.86
N LYS A 49 -2.78 10.24 8.15
CA LYS A 49 -3.08 9.04 8.93
C LYS A 49 -4.42 8.41 8.52
N GLU A 50 -5.41 9.23 8.21
CA GLU A 50 -6.71 8.78 7.72
C GLU A 50 -6.58 8.09 6.36
N LYS A 51 -5.93 8.72 5.38
CA LYS A 51 -5.67 8.12 4.06
C LYS A 51 -4.83 6.85 4.14
N ALA A 52 -3.85 6.81 5.04
CA ALA A 52 -3.07 5.61 5.27
C ALA A 52 -3.93 4.46 5.83
N LYS A 53 -4.85 4.75 6.75
CA LYS A 53 -5.80 3.76 7.29
C LYS A 53 -6.75 3.26 6.21
N GLU A 54 -7.38 4.17 5.47
CA GLU A 54 -8.28 3.85 4.35
C GLU A 54 -7.58 2.92 3.36
N PHE A 55 -6.36 3.28 2.90
CA PHE A 55 -5.57 2.44 2.02
C PHE A 55 -5.27 1.05 2.61
N THR A 56 -4.96 0.96 3.90
CA THR A 56 -4.73 -0.35 4.55
C THR A 56 -5.99 -1.20 4.68
N GLU A 57 -7.16 -0.58 4.89
CA GLU A 57 -8.44 -1.28 4.95
C GLU A 57 -8.85 -1.75 3.56
N ASP A 58 -8.75 -0.90 2.54
CA ASP A 58 -8.97 -1.25 1.13
C ASP A 58 -8.05 -2.39 0.69
N ALA A 59 -6.76 -2.31 1.02
CA ALA A 59 -5.81 -3.36 0.74
C ALA A 59 -6.21 -4.67 1.44
N LYS A 60 -6.63 -4.61 2.71
CA LYS A 60 -7.07 -5.79 3.46
C LYS A 60 -8.33 -6.41 2.85
N GLU A 61 -9.27 -5.61 2.39
CA GLU A 61 -10.47 -6.08 1.68
C GLU A 61 -10.06 -6.81 0.40
N VAL A 62 -9.27 -6.16 -0.45
CA VAL A 62 -8.76 -6.76 -1.70
C VAL A 62 -8.01 -8.06 -1.41
N PHE A 63 -7.21 -8.10 -0.34
CA PHE A 63 -6.40 -9.27 0.03
C PHE A 63 -7.19 -10.39 0.69
N SER A 64 -8.39 -10.10 1.19
CA SER A 64 -9.30 -11.09 1.79
C SER A 64 -10.19 -11.78 0.75
N ASP A 65 -10.34 -11.18 -0.44
CA ASP A 65 -11.07 -11.77 -1.55
C ASP A 65 -10.19 -12.78 -2.30
N GLY A 66 -10.52 -14.07 -2.17
CA GLY A 66 -9.84 -15.14 -2.88
C GLY A 66 -9.77 -14.95 -4.40
N LYS A 67 -10.72 -14.21 -4.99
CA LYS A 67 -10.71 -13.87 -6.41
C LYS A 67 -9.55 -12.93 -6.76
N ASN A 68 -9.36 -11.89 -5.97
CA ASN A 68 -8.25 -10.96 -6.16
C ASN A 68 -6.91 -11.65 -5.96
N VAL A 69 -6.78 -12.50 -4.93
CA VAL A 69 -5.58 -13.32 -4.70
C VAL A 69 -5.29 -14.20 -5.92
N ALA A 70 -6.31 -14.84 -6.49
CA ALA A 70 -6.16 -15.64 -7.70
C ALA A 70 -5.69 -14.81 -8.91
N ILE A 71 -6.20 -13.59 -9.10
CA ILE A 71 -5.75 -12.69 -10.18
C ILE A 71 -4.29 -12.27 -9.94
N ILE A 72 -3.93 -11.88 -8.71
CA ILE A 72 -2.56 -11.51 -8.33
C ILE A 72 -1.57 -12.65 -8.63
N ALA A 73 -1.99 -13.91 -8.42
CA ALA A 73 -1.17 -15.08 -8.71
C ALA A 73 -0.76 -15.22 -10.18
N HIS A 74 -1.48 -14.58 -11.11
CA HIS A 74 -1.19 -14.63 -12.55
C HIS A 74 -0.24 -13.52 -13.03
N LEU A 75 -0.04 -12.43 -12.27
CA LEU A 75 0.61 -11.22 -12.78
C LEU A 75 2.09 -11.44 -13.16
N THR A 76 2.89 -11.86 -12.20
CA THR A 76 4.32 -12.12 -12.35
C THR A 76 4.75 -13.19 -11.35
N VAL A 77 5.99 -13.66 -11.42
CA VAL A 77 6.57 -14.53 -10.37
C VAL A 77 6.47 -13.86 -8.99
N ILE A 78 6.68 -12.55 -8.91
CA ILE A 78 6.54 -11.77 -7.66
C ILE A 78 5.07 -11.76 -7.22
N GLY A 79 4.13 -11.52 -8.15
CA GLY A 79 2.69 -11.59 -7.86
C GLY A 79 2.27 -12.97 -7.35
N TRP A 80 2.81 -14.05 -7.92
CA TRP A 80 2.58 -15.41 -7.45
C TRP A 80 3.07 -15.64 -6.02
N VAL A 81 4.28 -15.18 -5.66
CA VAL A 81 4.80 -15.27 -4.28
C VAL A 81 3.93 -14.47 -3.32
N ILE A 82 3.52 -13.25 -3.70
CA ILE A 82 2.61 -12.42 -2.90
C ILE A 82 1.29 -13.15 -2.67
N ALA A 83 0.67 -13.69 -3.71
CA ALA A 83 -0.57 -14.45 -3.61
C ALA A 83 -0.44 -15.68 -2.70
N LEU A 84 0.70 -16.39 -2.75
CA LEU A 84 1.00 -17.51 -1.85
C LEU A 84 1.03 -17.07 -0.39
N ILE A 85 1.69 -15.95 -0.07
CA ILE A 85 1.74 -15.40 1.29
C ILE A 85 0.35 -14.96 1.76
N MET A 86 -0.39 -14.24 0.90
CA MET A 86 -1.75 -13.77 1.20
C MET A 86 -2.69 -14.93 1.51
N ASN A 87 -2.69 -15.94 0.65
CA ASN A 87 -3.50 -17.12 0.84
C ASN A 87 -3.06 -17.93 2.05
N SER A 88 -1.78 -17.91 2.44
CA SER A 88 -1.33 -18.58 3.67
C SER A 88 -1.93 -17.98 4.94
N ASN A 89 -2.19 -16.66 4.95
CA ASN A 89 -2.84 -15.96 6.07
C ASN A 89 -4.36 -16.07 6.04
N ASN A 90 -4.98 -16.01 4.86
CA ASN A 90 -6.42 -16.16 4.68
C ASN A 90 -6.72 -17.17 3.56
N LYS A 91 -6.65 -18.46 3.91
CA LYS A 91 -6.77 -19.55 2.94
C LYS A 91 -8.17 -19.58 2.34
N THR A 92 -8.24 -19.42 1.02
CA THR A 92 -9.44 -19.68 0.25
C THR A 92 -9.18 -20.80 -0.75
N GLU A 93 -10.17 -21.67 -0.95
CA GLU A 93 -10.02 -22.79 -1.87
C GLU A 93 -9.83 -22.31 -3.33
N PHE A 94 -10.44 -21.18 -3.68
CA PHE A 94 -10.32 -20.54 -4.99
C PHE A 94 -8.91 -20.00 -5.25
N ALA A 95 -8.34 -19.28 -4.30
CA ALA A 95 -6.97 -18.79 -4.43
C ALA A 95 -5.95 -19.93 -4.41
N SER A 96 -6.08 -20.90 -3.49
CA SER A 96 -5.23 -22.09 -3.47
C SER A 96 -5.26 -22.83 -4.81
N PHE A 97 -6.42 -22.97 -5.45
CA PHE A 97 -6.53 -23.59 -6.77
C PHE A 97 -5.67 -22.88 -7.82
N TYR A 98 -5.78 -21.56 -7.93
CA TYR A 98 -5.04 -20.77 -8.92
C TYR A 98 -3.56 -20.62 -8.60
N ILE A 99 -3.18 -20.56 -7.33
CA ILE A 99 -1.77 -20.57 -6.89
C ILE A 99 -1.09 -21.88 -7.34
N ARG A 100 -1.74 -23.03 -7.12
CA ARG A 100 -1.23 -24.35 -7.56
C ARG A 100 -1.16 -24.45 -9.08
N GLN A 101 -2.20 -23.99 -9.78
CA GLN A 101 -2.25 -24.01 -11.24
C GLN A 101 -1.15 -23.14 -11.87
N MET A 102 -0.95 -21.93 -11.33
CA MET A 102 0.08 -21.01 -11.80
C MET A 102 1.50 -21.53 -11.56
N LEU A 103 1.73 -22.17 -10.41
CA LEU A 103 3.02 -22.83 -10.15
C LEU A 103 3.30 -23.91 -11.19
N GLY A 104 2.31 -24.77 -11.46
CA GLY A 104 2.44 -25.82 -12.46
C GLY A 104 2.76 -25.28 -13.86
N LEU A 105 2.03 -24.28 -14.33
CA LEU A 105 2.27 -23.64 -15.63
C LEU A 105 3.67 -23.00 -15.71
N MET A 106 4.10 -22.33 -14.64
CA MET A 106 5.41 -21.70 -14.58
C MET A 106 6.55 -22.72 -14.67
N LEU A 107 6.44 -23.83 -13.92
CA LEU A 107 7.44 -24.89 -13.95
C LEU A 107 7.51 -25.57 -15.33
N VAL A 108 6.36 -25.84 -15.96
CA VAL A 108 6.32 -26.38 -17.33
C VAL A 108 6.93 -25.40 -18.33
N SER A 109 6.63 -24.11 -18.21
CA SER A 109 7.19 -23.05 -19.06
C SER A 109 8.72 -23.00 -18.96
N ILE A 110 9.26 -23.06 -17.73
CA ILE A 110 10.71 -23.08 -17.46
C ILE A 110 11.36 -24.31 -18.07
N ILE A 111 10.78 -25.51 -17.89
CA ILE A 111 11.33 -26.75 -18.48
C ILE A 111 11.38 -26.67 -20.01
N LEU A 112 10.29 -26.22 -20.63
CA LEU A 112 10.19 -26.09 -22.08
C LEU A 112 11.14 -25.02 -22.64
N TYR A 113 11.47 -23.98 -21.87
CA TYR A 113 12.40 -22.93 -22.31
C TYR A 113 13.79 -23.47 -22.66
N PHE A 114 14.26 -24.51 -21.95
CA PHE A 114 15.56 -25.15 -22.19
C PHE A 114 15.59 -26.07 -23.42
N ILE A 115 14.45 -26.32 -24.07
CA ILE A 115 14.37 -27.14 -25.29
C ILE A 115 14.25 -26.20 -26.50
N PRO A 116 15.32 -26.01 -27.30
CA PRO A 116 15.29 -25.07 -28.42
C PRO A 116 14.24 -25.45 -29.46
N VAL A 117 13.67 -24.45 -30.13
CA VAL A 117 12.67 -24.57 -31.21
C VAL A 117 11.36 -25.23 -30.76
N ILE A 118 11.35 -26.53 -30.44
CA ILE A 118 10.14 -27.27 -30.04
C ILE A 118 9.59 -26.75 -28.72
N GLY A 119 10.45 -26.57 -27.71
CA GLY A 119 10.03 -26.08 -26.40
C GLY A 119 9.55 -24.63 -26.43
N TRP A 120 10.11 -23.81 -27.31
CA TRP A 120 9.64 -22.43 -27.53
C TRP A 120 8.25 -22.41 -28.18
N LEU A 121 8.02 -23.24 -29.20
CA LEU A 121 6.69 -23.40 -29.80
C LEU A 121 5.67 -23.94 -28.79
N ALA A 122 6.05 -24.94 -27.98
CA ALA A 122 5.20 -25.47 -26.93
C ALA A 122 4.90 -24.44 -25.83
N ASN A 123 5.83 -23.53 -25.54
CA ASN A 123 5.62 -22.42 -24.60
C ASN A 123 4.50 -21.46 -25.05
N ILE A 124 4.25 -21.33 -26.36
CA ILE A 124 3.09 -20.58 -26.87
C ILE A 124 1.78 -21.23 -26.39
N LEU A 125 1.70 -22.57 -26.40
CA LEU A 125 0.53 -23.28 -25.87
C LEU A 125 0.40 -23.10 -24.36
N VAL A 126 1.51 -23.11 -23.62
CA VAL A 126 1.50 -22.82 -22.18
C VAL A 126 0.98 -21.41 -21.91
N PHE A 127 1.37 -20.44 -22.73
CA PHE A 127 0.84 -19.08 -22.64
C PHE A 127 -0.67 -19.01 -22.91
N VAL A 128 -1.19 -19.77 -23.88
CA VAL A 128 -2.65 -19.89 -24.10
C VAL A 128 -3.35 -20.49 -22.88
N LEU A 129 -2.79 -21.54 -22.28
CA LEU A 129 -3.33 -22.14 -21.05
C LEU A 129 -3.30 -21.15 -19.88
N TRP A 130 -2.27 -20.30 -19.79
CA TRP A 130 -2.19 -19.21 -18.82
C TRP A 130 -3.31 -18.18 -19.03
N VAL A 131 -3.59 -17.77 -20.28
CA VAL A 131 -4.71 -16.85 -20.57
C VAL A 131 -6.05 -17.45 -20.17
N ILE A 132 -6.29 -18.73 -20.50
CA ILE A 132 -7.54 -19.43 -20.13
C ILE A 132 -7.68 -19.50 -18.60
N SER A 133 -6.57 -19.78 -17.90
CA SER A 133 -6.52 -19.78 -16.43
C SER A 133 -6.90 -18.41 -15.86
N LEU A 134 -6.30 -17.32 -16.39
CA LEU A 134 -6.58 -15.95 -15.96
C LEU A 134 -8.05 -15.56 -16.20
N VAL A 135 -8.62 -15.92 -17.35
CA VAL A 135 -10.04 -15.67 -17.66
C VAL A 135 -10.95 -16.40 -16.67
N GLY A 136 -10.61 -17.63 -16.28
CA GLY A 136 -11.34 -18.33 -15.22
C GLY A 136 -11.26 -17.62 -13.86
N ALA A 137 -10.08 -17.11 -13.49
CA ALA A 137 -9.87 -16.36 -12.25
C ALA A 137 -10.71 -15.08 -12.22
N ILE A 138 -10.73 -14.33 -13.33
CA ILE A 138 -11.58 -13.13 -13.50
C ILE A 138 -13.07 -13.50 -13.48
N GLY A 139 -13.44 -14.65 -14.04
CA GLY A 139 -14.80 -15.17 -14.05
C GLY A 139 -15.28 -15.72 -12.70
N GLY A 140 -14.39 -15.92 -11.73
CA GLY A 140 -14.75 -16.55 -10.44
C GLY A 140 -15.02 -18.05 -10.55
N GLU A 141 -14.62 -18.70 -11.64
CA GLU A 141 -14.84 -20.12 -11.90
C GLU A 141 -13.51 -20.87 -11.84
N LYS A 142 -13.42 -21.97 -11.09
CA LYS A 142 -12.21 -22.81 -11.07
C LYS A 142 -12.07 -23.57 -12.39
N LYS A 143 -11.37 -22.96 -13.36
CA LYS A 143 -11.07 -23.60 -14.65
C LYS A 143 -9.73 -24.29 -14.62
N GLU A 144 -9.75 -25.61 -14.55
CA GLU A 144 -8.57 -26.43 -14.72
C GLU A 144 -8.01 -26.28 -16.14
N THR A 145 -6.69 -26.18 -16.26
CA THR A 145 -6.06 -26.24 -17.58
C THR A 145 -6.27 -27.62 -18.19
N ILE A 146 -6.72 -27.62 -19.45
CA ILE A 146 -6.89 -28.83 -20.24
C ILE A 146 -5.51 -29.50 -20.31
N VAL A 147 -5.45 -30.80 -20.00
CA VAL A 147 -4.24 -31.65 -19.89
C VAL A 147 -3.64 -31.77 -18.48
N LEU A 148 -3.17 -30.67 -17.85
CA LEU A 148 -2.33 -30.74 -16.63
C LEU A 148 -2.99 -30.19 -15.36
N GLY A 149 -4.20 -29.65 -15.45
CA GLY A 149 -4.87 -29.00 -14.31
C GLY A 149 -4.97 -29.89 -13.08
N LYS A 150 -5.47 -31.13 -13.24
CA LYS A 150 -5.61 -32.10 -12.13
C LYS A 150 -4.28 -32.45 -11.48
N GLN A 151 -3.26 -32.69 -12.31
CA GLN A 151 -1.92 -33.04 -11.84
C GLN A 151 -1.31 -31.91 -11.02
N PHE A 152 -1.50 -30.65 -11.43
CA PHE A 152 -1.06 -29.49 -10.65
C PHE A 152 -1.77 -29.42 -9.30
N GLN A 153 -3.08 -29.66 -9.26
CA GLN A 153 -3.84 -29.65 -8.01
C GLN A 153 -3.36 -30.74 -7.04
N GLU A 154 -2.99 -31.93 -7.56
CA GLU A 154 -2.48 -33.05 -6.78
C GLU A 154 -1.03 -32.85 -6.32
N TRP A 155 -0.12 -32.47 -7.23
CA TRP A 155 1.30 -32.27 -6.93
C TRP A 155 1.52 -31.16 -5.91
N PHE A 156 0.73 -30.09 -5.98
CA PHE A 156 0.88 -28.91 -5.14
C PHE A 156 -0.20 -28.79 -4.06
N LYS A 157 -0.90 -29.87 -3.72
CA LYS A 157 -2.02 -29.88 -2.77
C LYS A 157 -1.71 -29.33 -1.36
N SER A 158 -0.44 -29.22 -1.00
CA SER A 158 -0.01 -28.65 0.28
C SER A 158 0.01 -27.12 0.32
N LEU A 159 -0.09 -26.44 -0.84
CA LEU A 159 -0.15 -24.99 -0.96
C LEU A 159 -1.58 -24.47 -0.75
#